data_AF-A0A5B9WSN6-F1
#
_entry.id   AF-A0A5B9WSN6-F1
#
_cell.length_a   1.000
_cell.length_b   1.000
_cell.length_c   1.000
_cell.angle_alpha   90.00
_cell.angle_beta   90.00
_cell.angle_gamma   90.00
#
_symmetry.space_group_name_H-M   'P 1'
#
loop_
_entity.id
_entity.type
_entity.pdbx_description
1 polymer ?
#
loop_
_entity_poly.entity_id
_entity_poly.type
_entity_poly.pdbx_seq_one_letter_code
_entity_poly.pdbx_strand_id
1 'polypeptide(L)'
;MVQLIFSVLYGILQVADIPAAPCFTCADAPAGTIFCDDFESEEDVSLRYFGYNNDDGEFIRIKGVGRDSSAGMRVKWQKGEVEAGGLQKSIGRSPDPYMKKAAFPEKDFNEIYWRIDIKHEAGWQGGGGDKLSRATVIAGRKWQQGMIAHIWSGGRNHSSNHLVMDPATGISEDGKLVTERYNDFRNLRWLGNQSGPTDIFSPDKTGVWYCIVAHAKLNTPGKADGVFEFWVNDTLQAARYDLNWHADWNNDPGSYMINAVFFENYWNNGSVKDQERYFDNIVISTKPIPCGCGN
;
A
#
# COMPACT_ATOMS: atom_id res chain seq x y z
N MET A 1 18.56 37.91 67.54
CA MET A 1 18.99 37.67 66.14
C MET A 1 17.94 36.74 65.55
N VAL A 2 16.97 37.29 64.82
CA VAL A 2 15.80 36.56 64.28
C VAL A 2 16.05 36.35 62.81
N GLN A 3 16.03 35.09 62.34
CA GLN A 3 16.26 34.76 60.93
C GLN A 3 14.99 34.13 60.36
N LEU A 4 14.26 34.92 59.56
CA LEU A 4 13.11 34.48 58.78
C LEU A 4 13.60 33.60 57.63
N ILE A 5 13.03 32.40 57.51
CA ILE A 5 13.20 31.52 56.36
C ILE A 5 12.02 31.77 55.41
N PHE A 6 12.30 32.39 54.27
CA PHE A 6 11.36 32.49 53.15
C PHE A 6 11.37 31.17 52.36
N SER A 7 10.25 30.47 52.35
CA SER A 7 10.04 29.30 51.48
C SER A 7 9.40 29.77 50.18
N VAL A 8 10.14 29.69 49.07
CA VAL A 8 9.61 29.98 47.73
C VAL A 8 9.13 28.67 47.12
N LEU A 9 7.80 28.56 46.94
CA LEU A 9 7.17 27.47 46.21
C LEU A 9 7.42 27.69 44.70
N TYR A 10 8.21 26.83 44.06
CA TYR A 10 8.30 26.76 42.61
C TYR A 10 7.14 25.92 42.07
N GLY A 11 6.16 26.58 41.44
CA GLY A 11 5.14 25.89 40.65
C GLY A 11 5.76 25.38 39.36
N ILE A 12 5.72 24.06 39.14
CA ILE A 12 6.09 23.44 37.87
C ILE A 12 4.98 23.76 36.87
N LEU A 13 5.24 24.64 35.90
CA LEU A 13 4.40 24.75 34.71
C LEU A 13 4.51 23.44 33.93
N GLN A 14 3.38 22.73 33.78
CA GLN A 14 3.25 21.67 32.78
C GLN A 14 3.35 22.33 31.41
N VAL A 15 4.47 22.11 30.72
CA VAL A 15 4.56 22.39 29.29
C VAL A 15 3.60 21.41 28.61
N ALA A 16 2.55 21.92 27.98
CA ALA A 16 1.72 21.10 27.11
C ALA A 16 2.63 20.59 25.99
N ASP A 17 2.76 19.27 25.86
CA ASP A 17 3.46 18.65 24.73
C ASP A 17 2.78 19.14 23.45
N ILE A 18 3.48 20.01 22.71
CA ILE A 18 3.10 20.33 21.35
C ILE A 18 3.33 19.04 20.57
N PRO A 19 2.29 18.37 20.02
CA PRO A 19 2.52 17.21 19.17
C PRO A 19 3.53 17.57 18.09
N ALA A 20 4.56 16.74 17.95
CA ALA A 20 5.58 16.91 16.93
C ALA A 20 4.89 16.96 15.55
N ALA A 21 5.38 17.84 14.68
CA ALA A 21 4.89 17.89 13.30
C ALA A 21 5.09 16.52 12.64
N PRO A 22 4.15 16.07 11.78
CA PRO A 22 4.32 14.83 11.03
C PRO A 22 5.62 14.88 10.24
N CYS A 23 6.38 13.78 10.25
CA CYS A 23 7.64 13.73 9.53
C CYS A 23 7.41 13.90 8.00
N PHE A 24 6.30 13.41 7.47
CA PHE A 24 5.89 13.54 6.07
C PHE A 24 4.50 14.16 5.96
N THR A 25 4.30 15.00 4.96
CA THR A 25 2.97 15.45 4.51
C THR A 25 2.88 15.40 2.99
N CYS A 26 1.67 15.44 2.44
CA CYS A 26 1.47 15.52 1.00
C CYS A 26 1.97 16.83 0.38
N ALA A 27 2.20 17.88 1.18
CA ALA A 27 2.86 19.09 0.72
C ALA A 27 4.36 18.84 0.41
N ASP A 28 4.97 17.86 1.07
CA ASP A 28 6.37 17.46 0.90
C ASP A 28 6.54 16.28 -0.05
N ALA A 29 5.46 15.85 -0.71
CA ALA A 29 5.50 14.69 -1.60
C ALA A 29 6.52 14.88 -2.74
N PRO A 30 7.31 13.85 -3.06
CA PRO A 30 8.41 13.98 -4.00
C PRO A 30 7.92 14.35 -5.41
N ALA A 31 8.80 15.00 -6.18
CA ALA A 31 8.54 15.27 -7.58
C ALA A 31 8.17 13.98 -8.34
N GLY A 32 7.15 14.05 -9.20
CA GLY A 32 6.63 12.87 -9.90
C GLY A 32 5.43 12.22 -9.21
N THR A 33 5.09 12.65 -8.00
CA THR A 33 3.84 12.25 -7.31
C THR A 33 2.62 12.57 -8.18
N ILE A 34 1.79 11.56 -8.40
CA ILE A 34 0.53 11.66 -9.14
C ILE A 34 -0.69 11.52 -8.23
N PHE A 35 -0.52 10.95 -7.03
CA PHE A 35 -1.53 10.89 -5.99
C PHE A 35 -0.85 10.86 -4.62
N CYS A 36 -1.42 11.57 -3.65
CA CYS A 36 -1.00 11.54 -2.26
C CYS A 36 -2.21 11.69 -1.33
N ASP A 37 -2.22 10.92 -0.25
CA ASP A 37 -3.14 11.05 0.87
C ASP A 37 -2.39 10.74 2.17
N ASP A 38 -2.11 11.79 2.94
CA ASP A 38 -1.56 11.77 4.30
C ASP A 38 -2.69 11.75 5.34
N PHE A 39 -3.94 11.65 4.89
CA PHE A 39 -5.16 11.61 5.70
C PHE A 39 -5.37 12.82 6.62
N GLU A 40 -4.65 13.92 6.45
CA GLU A 40 -4.86 15.11 7.28
C GLU A 40 -6.17 15.83 6.94
N SER A 41 -6.64 15.70 5.70
CA SER A 41 -7.95 16.21 5.28
C SER A 41 -9.11 15.51 6.00
N GLU A 42 -10.04 16.29 6.54
CA GLU A 42 -11.32 15.80 7.10
C GLU A 42 -12.37 15.51 6.02
N GLU A 43 -12.07 15.80 4.75
CA GLU A 43 -12.94 15.43 3.64
C GLU A 43 -13.15 13.90 3.59
N ASP A 44 -14.37 13.49 3.25
CA ASP A 44 -14.72 12.08 3.08
C ASP A 44 -13.70 11.38 2.16
N VAL A 45 -13.06 10.34 2.71
CA VAL A 45 -12.09 9.47 2.02
C VAL A 45 -12.70 8.93 0.72
N SER A 46 -14.01 8.67 0.71
CA SER A 46 -14.73 8.20 -0.47
C SER A 46 -14.59 9.16 -1.65
N LEU A 47 -14.27 10.44 -1.48
CA LEU A 47 -14.12 11.40 -2.57
C LEU A 47 -12.78 11.28 -3.31
N ARG A 48 -11.74 10.71 -2.69
CA ARG A 48 -10.38 10.59 -3.25
C ARG A 48 -10.09 9.24 -3.90
N TYR A 49 -10.78 8.20 -3.42
CA TYR A 49 -10.69 6.82 -3.91
C TYR A 49 -11.94 6.45 -4.72
N PHE A 50 -11.78 5.55 -5.69
CA PHE A 50 -12.92 5.08 -6.48
C PHE A 50 -13.63 3.91 -5.79
N GLY A 51 -12.86 3.08 -5.08
CA GLY A 51 -13.35 2.07 -4.16
C GLY A 51 -12.92 2.43 -2.74
N TYR A 52 -13.88 2.54 -1.84
CA TYR A 52 -13.67 2.61 -0.40
C TYR A 52 -14.73 1.71 0.24
N ASN A 53 -14.29 0.57 0.74
CA ASN A 53 -15.09 -0.29 1.61
C ASN A 53 -14.69 0.03 3.04
N ASN A 54 -15.56 0.68 3.80
CA ASN A 54 -15.31 1.04 5.20
C ASN A 54 -15.65 -0.09 6.18
N ASP A 55 -16.24 -1.18 5.66
CA ASP A 55 -16.61 -2.38 6.40
C ASP A 55 -17.35 -2.06 7.71
N ASP A 56 -18.54 -1.47 7.58
CA ASP A 56 -19.40 -1.06 8.70
C ASP A 56 -18.73 -0.19 9.79
N GLY A 57 -17.64 0.51 9.43
CA GLY A 57 -16.91 1.43 10.31
C GLY A 57 -15.61 0.86 10.88
N GLU A 58 -15.19 -0.31 10.43
CA GLU A 58 -13.97 -0.97 10.87
C GLU A 58 -12.72 -0.42 10.18
N PHE A 59 -12.88 0.07 8.96
CA PHE A 59 -11.84 0.76 8.21
C PHE A 59 -12.18 2.22 7.97
N ILE A 60 -11.69 3.10 8.85
CA ILE A 60 -12.05 4.52 8.87
C ILE A 60 -10.87 5.43 9.23
N ARG A 61 -10.94 6.67 8.76
CA ARG A 61 -10.04 7.74 9.17
C ARG A 61 -10.27 8.10 10.64
N ILE A 62 -9.22 8.14 11.45
CA ILE A 62 -9.25 8.57 12.85
C ILE A 62 -8.11 9.57 13.08
N LYS A 63 -8.37 10.61 13.89
CA LYS A 63 -7.33 11.54 14.34
C LYS A 63 -6.44 10.89 15.40
N GLY A 64 -5.12 11.06 15.32
CA GLY A 64 -4.19 10.60 16.35
C GLY A 64 -3.70 9.15 16.20
N VAL A 65 -4.19 8.42 15.20
CA VAL A 65 -3.75 7.02 14.97
C VAL A 65 -2.65 6.90 13.92
N GLY A 66 -2.46 7.93 13.11
CA GLY A 66 -1.46 8.00 12.04
C GLY A 66 -0.04 8.15 12.56
N ARG A 67 0.90 8.27 11.64
CA ARG A 67 2.33 8.40 11.94
C ARG A 67 2.56 9.72 12.68
N ASP A 68 3.42 9.68 13.71
CA ASP A 68 3.68 10.86 14.56
C ASP A 68 2.42 11.46 15.21
N SER A 69 1.39 10.63 15.44
CA SER A 69 0.08 11.04 15.98
C SER A 69 -0.73 11.94 15.04
N SER A 70 -0.47 11.89 13.74
CA SER A 70 -1.30 12.45 12.68
C SER A 70 -2.68 11.76 12.60
N ALA A 71 -3.54 12.25 11.72
CA ALA A 71 -4.69 11.45 11.29
C ALA A 71 -4.21 10.29 10.40
N GLY A 72 -4.93 9.17 10.44
CA GLY A 72 -4.61 8.01 9.64
C GLY A 72 -5.81 7.09 9.50
N MET A 73 -5.69 6.06 8.68
CA MET A 73 -6.73 5.04 8.59
C MET A 73 -6.49 3.97 9.66
N ARG A 74 -7.48 3.71 10.49
CA ARG A 74 -7.51 2.53 11.37
C ARG A 74 -8.32 1.44 10.69
N VAL A 75 -7.80 0.23 10.76
CA VAL A 75 -8.46 -1.03 10.44
C VAL A 75 -8.68 -1.81 11.73
N LYS A 76 -9.85 -2.41 11.89
CA LYS A 76 -10.16 -3.36 12.96
C LYS A 76 -10.51 -4.70 12.34
N TRP A 77 -10.11 -5.78 13.00
CA TRP A 77 -10.68 -7.10 12.75
C TRP A 77 -11.16 -7.68 14.07
N GLN A 78 -12.26 -8.41 14.03
CA GLN A 78 -12.63 -9.37 15.06
C GLN A 78 -12.00 -10.74 14.78
N LYS A 79 -11.90 -11.56 15.81
CA LYS A 79 -11.47 -12.95 15.66
C LYS A 79 -12.34 -13.69 14.63
N GLY A 80 -11.69 -14.26 13.62
CA GLY A 80 -12.29 -15.02 12.52
C GLY A 80 -12.67 -14.16 11.31
N GLU A 81 -12.58 -12.83 11.41
CA GLU A 81 -12.95 -11.91 10.35
C GLU A 81 -11.94 -11.93 9.21
N VAL A 82 -12.47 -12.00 7.98
CA VAL A 82 -11.70 -12.21 6.76
C VAL A 82 -11.45 -10.91 6.00
N GLU A 83 -12.44 -10.02 5.89
CA GLU A 83 -12.32 -8.77 5.15
C GLU A 83 -12.67 -7.63 6.10
N ALA A 84 -11.78 -6.64 6.23
CA ALA A 84 -12.01 -5.41 7.00
C ALA A 84 -11.83 -4.17 6.11
N GLY A 85 -12.43 -4.21 4.92
CA GLY A 85 -12.43 -3.09 3.99
C GLY A 85 -11.15 -2.88 3.16
N GLY A 86 -11.05 -1.71 2.53
CA GLY A 86 -9.90 -1.34 1.70
C GLY A 86 -10.08 -0.06 0.89
N LEU A 87 -8.98 0.42 0.31
CA LEU A 87 -8.91 1.58 -0.58
C LEU A 87 -8.47 1.14 -1.98
N GLN A 88 -9.10 1.72 -3.00
CA GLN A 88 -8.74 1.51 -4.40
C GLN A 88 -8.59 2.86 -5.09
N LYS A 89 -7.39 3.12 -5.59
CA LYS A 89 -7.08 4.34 -6.34
C LYS A 89 -6.83 4.00 -7.81
N SER A 90 -7.53 4.69 -8.69
CA SER A 90 -7.30 4.61 -10.13
C SER A 90 -6.29 5.68 -10.55
N ILE A 91 -5.49 5.34 -11.55
CA ILE A 91 -4.55 6.23 -12.23
C ILE A 91 -4.68 5.95 -13.73
N GLY A 92 -4.38 6.92 -14.58
CA GLY A 92 -4.33 6.69 -16.02
C GLY A 92 -5.67 6.30 -16.64
N ARG A 93 -5.62 5.81 -17.88
CA ARG A 93 -6.78 5.30 -18.62
C ARG A 93 -7.32 4.04 -17.95
N SER A 94 -8.64 3.99 -17.78
CA SER A 94 -9.35 2.84 -17.22
C SER A 94 -10.49 2.37 -18.14
N PRO A 95 -10.75 1.05 -18.24
CA PRO A 95 -11.81 0.52 -19.10
C PRO A 95 -13.22 0.68 -18.52
N ASP A 96 -13.33 0.87 -17.21
CA ASP A 96 -14.61 0.85 -16.51
C ASP A 96 -14.93 2.25 -15.94
N PRO A 97 -16.07 2.85 -16.30
CA PRO A 97 -16.53 4.11 -15.69
C PRO A 97 -16.62 4.08 -14.16
N TYR A 98 -16.69 2.89 -13.53
CA TYR A 98 -16.62 2.75 -12.08
C TYR A 98 -15.26 3.20 -11.50
N MET A 99 -14.16 3.07 -12.26
CA MET A 99 -12.82 3.51 -11.87
C MET A 99 -12.63 5.04 -11.94
N LYS A 100 -13.67 5.80 -11.57
CA LYS A 100 -13.73 7.27 -11.50
C LYS A 100 -12.65 7.85 -10.59
N LYS A 101 -12.44 9.18 -10.62
CA LYS A 101 -11.39 9.87 -9.82
C LYS A 101 -9.97 9.40 -10.13
N ALA A 102 -9.75 8.91 -11.35
CA ALA A 102 -8.41 8.53 -11.79
C ALA A 102 -7.51 9.76 -11.78
N ALA A 103 -6.30 9.61 -11.22
CA ALA A 103 -5.27 10.62 -11.42
C ALA A 103 -4.78 10.53 -12.87
N PHE A 104 -4.79 11.65 -13.59
CA PHE A 104 -4.37 11.72 -15.01
C PHE A 104 -5.12 10.72 -15.91
N PRO A 105 -6.46 10.82 -16.05
CA PRO A 105 -7.30 9.80 -16.71
C PRO A 105 -6.98 9.55 -18.20
N GLU A 106 -6.26 10.48 -18.85
CA GLU A 106 -5.88 10.38 -20.26
C GLU A 106 -4.46 9.82 -20.48
N LYS A 107 -3.74 9.49 -19.40
CA LYS A 107 -2.36 9.00 -19.48
C LYS A 107 -2.27 7.49 -19.35
N ASP A 108 -1.19 6.95 -19.88
CA ASP A 108 -0.76 5.58 -19.61
C ASP A 108 0.48 5.58 -18.72
N PHE A 109 0.51 4.67 -17.75
CA PHE A 109 1.64 4.49 -16.84
C PHE A 109 2.22 3.09 -17.01
N ASN A 110 3.40 3.01 -17.61
CA ASN A 110 4.16 1.76 -17.70
C ASN A 110 5.05 1.54 -16.48
N GLU A 111 5.28 2.59 -15.67
CA GLU A 111 6.19 2.57 -14.52
C GLU A 111 5.59 3.43 -13.40
N ILE A 112 5.43 2.84 -12.21
CA ILE A 112 5.01 3.57 -11.02
C ILE A 112 5.72 3.06 -9.77
N TYR A 113 5.83 3.96 -8.81
CA TYR A 113 6.17 3.69 -7.42
C TYR A 113 4.91 3.92 -6.60
N TRP A 114 4.67 3.11 -5.57
CA TRP A 114 3.65 3.38 -4.56
C TRP A 114 4.19 3.15 -3.16
N ARG A 115 3.76 4.00 -2.23
CA ARG A 115 4.12 3.98 -0.81
C ARG A 115 2.88 3.79 0.04
N ILE A 116 3.07 3.10 1.16
CA ILE A 116 2.17 3.08 2.30
C ILE A 116 3.00 2.99 3.58
N ASP A 117 2.67 3.82 4.57
CA ASP A 117 3.15 3.61 5.93
C ASP A 117 2.17 2.71 6.66
N ILE A 118 2.70 1.72 7.39
CA ILE A 118 1.92 0.68 8.04
C ILE A 118 2.41 0.43 9.47
N LYS A 119 1.47 0.26 10.38
CA LYS A 119 1.73 -0.18 11.76
C LYS A 119 0.69 -1.24 12.13
N HIS A 120 1.14 -2.33 12.71
CA HIS A 120 0.28 -3.29 13.39
C HIS A 120 0.26 -2.95 14.88
N GLU A 121 -0.86 -3.18 15.57
CA GLU A 121 -0.91 -2.99 17.03
C GLU A 121 0.19 -3.79 17.76
N ALA A 122 0.63 -3.31 18.92
CA ALA A 122 1.59 -4.06 19.74
C ALA A 122 0.98 -5.40 20.19
N GLY A 123 1.72 -6.50 20.00
CA GLY A 123 1.22 -7.85 20.32
C GLY A 123 0.25 -8.42 19.28
N TRP A 124 0.31 -7.90 18.05
CA TRP A 124 -0.33 -8.47 16.87
C TRP A 124 0.11 -9.93 16.64
N GLN A 125 -0.80 -10.75 16.11
CA GLN A 125 -0.57 -12.18 15.86
C GLN A 125 -1.14 -12.61 14.51
N GLY A 126 -0.55 -13.64 13.89
CA GLY A 126 -1.06 -14.25 12.65
C GLY A 126 -0.33 -13.84 11.36
N GLY A 127 0.88 -13.26 11.47
CA GLY A 127 1.63 -12.77 10.31
C GLY A 127 1.05 -11.49 9.73
N GLY A 128 1.35 -11.10 8.50
CA GLY A 128 0.93 -9.80 7.96
C GLY A 128 -0.53 -9.64 7.55
N GLY A 129 -1.42 -10.56 7.95
CA GLY A 129 -2.84 -10.53 7.58
C GLY A 129 -3.09 -10.74 6.09
N ASP A 130 -2.34 -11.66 5.48
CA ASP A 130 -2.36 -12.07 4.07
C ASP A 130 -2.22 -10.94 3.05
N LYS A 131 -3.25 -10.14 2.75
CA LYS A 131 -3.21 -9.09 1.70
C LYS A 131 -2.81 -7.72 2.27
N LEU A 132 -2.06 -6.94 1.46
CA LEU A 132 -1.69 -5.57 1.82
C LEU A 132 -1.88 -4.60 0.66
N SER A 133 -1.11 -4.70 -0.42
CA SER A 133 -1.25 -3.78 -1.55
C SER A 133 -0.88 -4.40 -2.88
N ARG A 134 -1.34 -3.78 -3.97
CA ARG A 134 -0.94 -4.15 -5.34
C ARG A 134 -1.13 -3.03 -6.32
N ALA A 135 -0.20 -2.90 -7.26
CA ALA A 135 -0.45 -2.25 -8.53
C ALA A 135 -1.03 -3.26 -9.53
N THR A 136 -1.97 -2.83 -10.37
CA THR A 136 -2.62 -3.72 -11.35
C THR A 136 -3.00 -3.00 -12.65
N VAL A 137 -3.12 -3.80 -13.71
CA VAL A 137 -3.70 -3.41 -14.99
C VAL A 137 -5.09 -4.04 -15.09
N ILE A 138 -6.13 -3.24 -14.93
CA ILE A 138 -7.49 -3.65 -15.28
C ILE A 138 -7.67 -3.49 -16.79
N ALA A 139 -7.83 -4.61 -17.49
CA ALA A 139 -7.75 -4.70 -18.95
C ALA A 139 -9.12 -4.59 -19.65
N GLY A 140 -10.23 -4.62 -18.91
CA GLY A 140 -11.58 -4.52 -19.48
C GLY A 140 -12.67 -4.38 -18.43
N ARG A 141 -13.91 -4.14 -18.88
CA ARG A 141 -15.10 -3.97 -18.01
C ARG A 141 -15.52 -5.23 -17.24
N LYS A 142 -14.97 -6.40 -17.59
CA LYS A 142 -15.11 -7.62 -16.79
C LYS A 142 -14.09 -7.70 -15.64
N TRP A 143 -13.28 -6.66 -15.45
CA TRP A 143 -12.22 -6.60 -14.45
C TRP A 143 -11.11 -7.62 -14.61
N GLN A 144 -10.90 -8.03 -15.86
CA GLN A 144 -9.77 -8.87 -16.26
C GLN A 144 -8.46 -8.17 -15.92
N GLN A 145 -7.46 -8.92 -15.46
CA GLN A 145 -6.20 -8.35 -15.00
C GLN A 145 -5.07 -8.72 -15.95
N GLY A 146 -4.44 -7.74 -16.58
CA GLY A 146 -3.26 -7.96 -17.44
C GLY A 146 -2.00 -8.19 -16.62
N MET A 147 -1.82 -7.42 -15.54
CA MET A 147 -0.69 -7.49 -14.63
C MET A 147 -1.14 -7.26 -13.19
N ILE A 148 -0.47 -7.93 -12.25
CA ILE A 148 -0.66 -7.74 -10.82
C ILE A 148 0.69 -7.83 -10.11
N ALA A 149 1.12 -6.73 -9.49
CA ALA A 149 2.29 -6.67 -8.62
C ALA A 149 1.84 -6.72 -7.15
N HIS A 150 1.67 -7.92 -6.61
CA HIS A 150 1.28 -8.10 -5.21
C HIS A 150 2.44 -7.79 -4.27
N ILE A 151 2.16 -7.02 -3.22
CA ILE A 151 2.96 -6.91 -2.00
C ILE A 151 2.06 -7.37 -0.85
N TRP A 152 2.37 -8.52 -0.27
CA TRP A 152 1.48 -9.22 0.65
C TRP A 152 2.26 -10.18 1.55
N SER A 153 1.63 -10.81 2.54
CA SER A 153 2.24 -11.82 3.43
C SER A 153 1.70 -13.23 3.22
N GLY A 154 0.57 -13.36 2.51
CA GLY A 154 -0.10 -14.63 2.19
C GLY A 154 0.43 -15.33 0.94
N GLY A 155 1.58 -14.90 0.41
CA GLY A 155 2.18 -15.48 -0.79
C GLY A 155 2.59 -16.94 -0.60
N ARG A 156 2.70 -17.69 -1.70
CA ARG A 156 3.11 -19.11 -1.65
C ARG A 156 4.50 -19.25 -0.99
N ASN A 157 4.66 -20.22 -0.09
CA ASN A 157 5.94 -20.72 0.43
C ASN A 157 6.83 -19.76 1.24
N HIS A 158 6.29 -18.86 2.07
CA HIS A 158 7.14 -18.06 2.95
C HIS A 158 6.53 -17.90 4.35
N SER A 159 7.38 -17.57 5.32
CA SER A 159 6.94 -17.21 6.68
C SER A 159 5.95 -16.05 6.60
N SER A 160 4.78 -16.20 7.22
CA SER A 160 3.73 -15.16 7.25
C SER A 160 4.18 -13.85 7.91
N ASN A 161 5.37 -13.82 8.53
CA ASN A 161 5.93 -12.63 9.17
C ASN A 161 6.69 -11.69 8.22
N HIS A 162 6.83 -12.06 6.94
CA HIS A 162 7.58 -11.30 5.96
C HIS A 162 6.66 -10.80 4.84
N LEU A 163 7.04 -9.67 4.24
CA LEU A 163 6.44 -9.26 2.98
C LEU A 163 7.01 -10.09 1.83
N VAL A 164 6.14 -10.36 0.86
CA VAL A 164 6.41 -11.10 -0.35
C VAL A 164 5.96 -10.24 -1.52
N MET A 165 6.85 -10.07 -2.49
CA MET A 165 6.49 -9.63 -3.84
C MET A 165 6.07 -10.85 -4.65
N ASP A 166 4.86 -10.85 -5.21
CA ASP A 166 4.33 -11.99 -5.98
C ASP A 166 3.78 -11.54 -7.34
N PRO A 167 4.65 -11.42 -8.36
CA PRO A 167 4.27 -10.96 -9.68
C PRO A 167 3.39 -11.99 -10.39
N ALA A 168 2.23 -11.55 -10.89
CA ALA A 168 1.35 -12.36 -11.72
C ALA A 168 0.91 -11.60 -12.97
N THR A 169 0.62 -12.34 -14.03
CA THR A 169 0.10 -11.79 -15.29
C THR A 169 -1.06 -12.62 -15.81
N GLY A 170 -2.07 -11.92 -16.33
CA GLY A 170 -3.16 -12.51 -17.10
C GLY A 170 -2.94 -12.43 -18.59
N ILE A 171 -1.72 -12.15 -19.03
CA ILE A 171 -1.28 -12.19 -20.42
C ILE A 171 -0.49 -13.48 -20.67
N SER A 172 -0.90 -14.24 -21.67
CA SER A 172 -0.21 -15.43 -22.14
C SER A 172 1.13 -15.11 -22.80
N GLU A 173 1.96 -16.12 -23.00
CA GLU A 173 3.28 -15.96 -23.65
C GLU A 173 3.18 -15.48 -25.11
N ASP A 174 2.06 -15.75 -25.78
CA ASP A 174 1.75 -15.24 -27.12
C ASP A 174 1.07 -13.85 -27.13
N GLY A 175 1.04 -13.15 -26.00
CA GLY A 175 0.57 -11.76 -25.92
C GLY A 175 -0.95 -11.58 -25.92
N LYS A 176 -1.72 -12.56 -25.43
CA LYS A 176 -3.19 -12.48 -25.35
C LYS A 176 -3.66 -12.34 -23.91
N LEU A 177 -4.69 -11.53 -23.69
CA LEU A 177 -5.41 -11.48 -22.42
C LEU A 177 -6.18 -12.79 -22.21
N VAL A 178 -5.79 -13.58 -21.22
CA VAL A 178 -6.41 -14.88 -20.88
C VAL A 178 -7.26 -14.85 -19.63
N THR A 179 -7.11 -13.84 -18.78
CA THR A 179 -8.04 -13.65 -17.65
C THR A 179 -9.43 -13.24 -18.14
N GLU A 180 -10.45 -13.77 -17.48
CA GLU A 180 -11.86 -13.51 -17.85
C GLU A 180 -12.60 -12.63 -16.84
N ARG A 181 -12.01 -12.46 -15.64
CA ARG A 181 -12.58 -11.73 -14.51
C ARG A 181 -11.51 -11.27 -13.52
N TYR A 182 -11.93 -10.52 -12.51
CA TYR A 182 -11.11 -10.14 -11.36
C TYR A 182 -10.61 -11.37 -10.57
N ASN A 183 -9.35 -11.35 -10.13
CA ASN A 183 -8.69 -12.44 -9.41
C ASN A 183 -8.87 -13.82 -10.07
N ASP A 184 -8.77 -13.89 -11.39
CA ASP A 184 -8.92 -15.13 -12.13
C ASP A 184 -7.65 -16.02 -12.03
N PHE A 185 -7.34 -16.46 -10.80
CA PHE A 185 -6.09 -17.13 -10.43
C PHE A 185 -5.78 -18.38 -11.25
N ARG A 186 -6.80 -19.04 -11.82
CA ARG A 186 -6.63 -20.21 -12.68
C ARG A 186 -6.01 -19.86 -14.04
N ASN A 187 -6.23 -18.63 -14.51
CA ASN A 187 -5.74 -18.12 -15.78
C ASN A 187 -4.52 -17.19 -15.60
N LEU A 188 -4.02 -17.01 -14.37
CA LEU A 188 -2.81 -16.26 -14.12
C LEU A 188 -1.56 -17.11 -14.31
N ARG A 189 -0.55 -16.52 -14.96
CA ARG A 189 0.84 -16.99 -14.90
C ARG A 189 1.56 -16.26 -13.79
N TRP A 190 2.08 -17.02 -12.83
CA TRP A 190 2.89 -16.50 -11.72
C TRP A 190 4.36 -16.43 -12.14
N LEU A 191 5.01 -15.29 -11.96
CA LEU A 191 6.35 -15.01 -12.49
C LEU A 191 7.48 -15.27 -11.48
N GLY A 192 7.15 -15.92 -10.37
CA GLY A 192 8.07 -16.29 -9.31
C GLY A 192 8.15 -15.23 -8.22
N ASN A 193 7.71 -15.61 -7.01
CA ASN A 193 7.70 -14.73 -5.86
C ASN A 193 9.06 -14.61 -5.18
N GLN A 194 9.25 -13.54 -4.43
CA GLN A 194 10.40 -13.34 -3.56
C GLN A 194 9.96 -12.73 -2.24
N SER A 195 10.46 -13.27 -1.13
CA SER A 195 10.22 -12.73 0.19
C SER A 195 11.34 -11.77 0.58
N GLY A 196 10.98 -10.67 1.22
CA GLY A 196 11.94 -9.78 1.88
C GLY A 196 12.50 -10.44 3.15
N PRO A 197 13.74 -10.13 3.54
CA PRO A 197 14.36 -10.70 4.74
C PRO A 197 13.85 -10.08 6.05
N THR A 198 13.15 -8.95 6.01
CA THR A 198 12.70 -8.26 7.23
C THR A 198 11.37 -8.80 7.72
N ASP A 199 11.34 -9.25 8.98
CA ASP A 199 10.22 -9.90 9.65
C ASP A 199 9.24 -8.89 10.28
N ILE A 200 8.72 -7.94 9.49
CA ILE A 200 7.97 -6.78 10.00
C ILE A 200 6.65 -7.12 10.74
N PHE A 201 6.18 -8.38 10.69
CA PHE A 201 4.98 -8.82 11.40
C PHE A 201 5.26 -9.76 12.57
N SER A 202 6.52 -10.02 12.93
CA SER A 202 6.84 -10.80 14.12
C SER A 202 6.44 -10.03 15.39
N PRO A 203 6.04 -10.71 16.49
CA PRO A 203 5.51 -10.03 17.68
C PRO A 203 6.39 -8.89 18.21
N ASP A 204 7.71 -9.08 18.21
CA ASP A 204 8.70 -8.09 18.69
C ASP A 204 8.92 -6.91 17.73
N LYS A 205 8.32 -6.96 16.54
CA LYS A 205 8.38 -5.94 15.47
C LYS A 205 7.05 -5.21 15.29
N THR A 206 6.05 -5.51 16.11
CA THR A 206 4.73 -4.86 16.07
C THR A 206 4.68 -3.65 17.00
N GLY A 207 3.68 -2.77 16.83
CA GLY A 207 3.57 -1.51 17.57
C GLY A 207 4.44 -0.37 17.03
N VAL A 208 5.22 -0.60 15.98
CA VAL A 208 6.06 0.42 15.31
C VAL A 208 5.65 0.61 13.85
N TRP A 209 5.98 1.78 13.30
CA TRP A 209 5.68 2.12 11.91
C TRP A 209 6.78 1.66 10.95
N TYR A 210 6.36 1.10 9.83
CA TYR A 210 7.19 0.81 8.67
C TYR A 210 6.71 1.62 7.48
N CYS A 211 7.63 2.15 6.69
CA CYS A 211 7.33 2.68 5.37
C CYS A 211 7.62 1.59 4.34
N ILE A 212 6.62 1.24 3.55
CA ILE A 212 6.71 0.26 2.47
C ILE A 212 6.63 1.00 1.16
N VAL A 213 7.64 0.85 0.32
CA VAL A 213 7.64 1.39 -1.05
C VAL A 213 7.79 0.22 -2.00
N ALA A 214 7.00 0.20 -3.06
CA ALA A 214 7.14 -0.75 -4.13
C ALA A 214 7.18 -0.04 -5.48
N HIS A 215 7.84 -0.68 -6.44
CA HIS A 215 8.07 -0.16 -7.78
C HIS A 215 7.75 -1.24 -8.80
N ALA A 216 6.89 -0.93 -9.77
CA ALA A 216 6.62 -1.83 -10.88
C ALA A 216 6.79 -1.12 -12.22
N LYS A 217 7.47 -1.81 -13.14
CA LYS A 217 7.65 -1.40 -14.53
C LYS A 217 7.24 -2.53 -15.47
N LEU A 218 6.31 -2.26 -16.37
CA LEU A 218 5.95 -3.17 -17.46
C LEU A 218 7.15 -3.39 -18.38
N ASN A 219 7.26 -4.59 -18.95
CA ASN A 219 8.31 -4.91 -19.91
C ASN A 219 8.12 -4.13 -21.23
N THR A 220 9.22 -3.89 -21.92
CA THR A 220 9.21 -3.56 -23.35
C THR A 220 8.51 -4.70 -24.10
N PRO A 221 7.63 -4.40 -25.08
CA PRO A 221 6.95 -5.46 -25.84
C PRO A 221 7.93 -6.49 -26.41
N GLY A 222 7.66 -7.77 -26.14
CA GLY A 222 8.44 -8.91 -26.62
C GLY A 222 9.74 -9.16 -25.85
N LYS A 223 9.98 -8.43 -24.75
CA LYS A 223 11.14 -8.57 -23.87
C LYS A 223 10.72 -9.02 -22.48
N ALA A 224 11.70 -9.52 -21.73
CA ALA A 224 11.60 -9.85 -20.31
C ALA A 224 12.51 -8.90 -19.52
N ASP A 225 12.23 -7.60 -19.58
CA ASP A 225 12.98 -6.50 -18.96
C ASP A 225 12.11 -5.66 -18.00
N GLY A 226 10.95 -6.21 -17.60
CA GLY A 226 10.08 -5.61 -16.60
C GLY A 226 10.70 -5.66 -15.21
N VAL A 227 10.34 -4.69 -14.38
CA VAL A 227 10.89 -4.50 -13.03
C VAL A 227 9.81 -4.70 -11.98
N PHE A 228 10.17 -5.32 -10.86
CA PHE A 228 9.41 -5.28 -9.62
C PHE A 228 10.36 -5.28 -8.44
N GLU A 229 10.22 -4.29 -7.57
CA GLU A 229 11.05 -4.11 -6.38
C GLU A 229 10.19 -3.67 -5.21
N PHE A 230 10.66 -3.93 -3.99
CA PHE A 230 10.13 -3.25 -2.82
C PHE A 230 11.17 -3.03 -1.73
N TRP A 231 10.91 -2.01 -0.92
CA TRP A 231 11.73 -1.54 0.19
C TRP A 231 10.90 -1.48 1.46
N VAL A 232 11.58 -1.68 2.59
CA VAL A 232 11.07 -1.39 3.94
C VAL A 232 12.04 -0.38 4.54
N ASN A 233 11.55 0.80 4.92
CA ASN A 233 12.37 1.88 5.49
C ASN A 233 13.63 2.15 4.66
N ASP A 234 13.47 2.39 3.35
CA ASP A 234 14.55 2.62 2.37
C ASP A 234 15.56 1.45 2.19
N THR A 235 15.34 0.31 2.85
CA THR A 235 16.16 -0.89 2.67
C THR A 235 15.52 -1.84 1.66
N LEU A 236 16.22 -2.13 0.56
CA LEU A 236 15.75 -3.04 -0.49
C LEU A 236 15.52 -4.43 0.10
N GLN A 237 14.34 -4.98 -0.14
CA GLN A 237 13.92 -6.28 0.41
C GLN A 237 13.99 -7.39 -0.63
N ALA A 238 13.47 -7.14 -1.83
CA ALA A 238 13.52 -8.06 -2.96
C ALA A 238 13.39 -7.30 -4.27
N ALA A 239 13.88 -7.91 -5.36
CA ALA A 239 13.94 -7.29 -6.67
C ALA A 239 13.99 -8.32 -7.81
N ARG A 240 13.26 -8.02 -8.88
CA ARG A 240 13.32 -8.72 -10.17
C ARG A 240 13.42 -7.68 -11.29
N TYR A 241 14.26 -7.97 -12.27
CA TYR A 241 14.54 -7.09 -13.43
C TYR A 241 14.36 -7.81 -14.77
N ASP A 242 13.82 -9.02 -14.72
CA ASP A 242 13.72 -9.98 -15.81
C ASP A 242 12.25 -10.40 -16.03
N LEU A 243 11.29 -9.55 -15.63
CA LEU A 243 9.87 -9.91 -15.67
C LEU A 243 9.28 -9.70 -17.06
N ASN A 244 8.64 -10.74 -17.58
CA ASN A 244 7.78 -10.66 -18.75
C ASN A 244 6.31 -10.50 -18.30
N TRP A 245 5.91 -9.27 -18.01
CA TRP A 245 4.56 -8.92 -17.55
C TRP A 245 3.50 -9.11 -18.64
N HIS A 246 3.72 -8.60 -19.85
CA HIS A 246 2.68 -8.48 -20.88
C HIS A 246 3.09 -9.09 -22.23
N ALA A 247 4.20 -9.82 -22.34
CA ALA A 247 4.72 -10.29 -23.63
C ALA A 247 4.71 -9.15 -24.67
N ASP A 248 4.00 -9.31 -25.79
CA ASP A 248 3.78 -8.29 -26.82
C ASP A 248 2.44 -7.53 -26.70
N TRP A 249 1.61 -7.80 -25.69
CA TRP A 249 0.25 -7.22 -25.55
C TRP A 249 0.24 -5.68 -25.51
N ASN A 250 1.32 -5.08 -25.00
CA ASN A 250 1.50 -3.63 -24.98
C ASN A 250 1.71 -2.99 -26.36
N ASN A 251 1.88 -3.76 -27.44
CA ASN A 251 1.93 -3.23 -28.81
C ASN A 251 0.56 -2.82 -29.34
N ASP A 252 -0.54 -3.33 -28.77
CA ASP A 252 -1.89 -2.90 -29.13
C ASP A 252 -2.16 -1.52 -28.51
N PRO A 253 -2.41 -0.46 -29.31
CA PRO A 253 -2.71 0.88 -28.80
C PRO A 253 -3.98 0.92 -27.93
N GLY A 254 -4.86 -0.07 -28.05
CA GLY A 254 -6.05 -0.23 -27.23
C GLY A 254 -5.78 -0.85 -25.85
N SER A 255 -4.60 -1.46 -25.64
CA SER A 255 -4.24 -2.04 -24.36
C SER A 255 -4.15 -0.99 -23.26
N TYR A 256 -4.49 -1.40 -22.05
CA TYR A 256 -4.35 -0.58 -20.85
C TYR A 256 -3.00 -0.83 -20.19
N MET A 257 -2.45 0.21 -19.57
CA MET A 257 -1.25 0.12 -18.74
C MET A 257 -1.64 0.11 -17.26
N ILE A 258 -0.68 0.32 -16.34
CA ILE A 258 -0.96 0.29 -14.90
C ILE A 258 -1.98 1.37 -14.59
N ASN A 259 -3.14 0.98 -14.08
CA ASN A 259 -4.28 1.88 -13.94
C ASN A 259 -4.98 1.83 -12.57
N ALA A 260 -4.44 1.04 -11.65
CA ALA A 260 -4.94 0.98 -10.29
C ALA A 260 -3.88 0.56 -9.29
N VAL A 261 -3.99 1.11 -8.06
CA VAL A 261 -3.30 0.64 -6.87
C VAL A 261 -4.32 0.38 -5.77
N PHE A 262 -4.31 -0.83 -5.22
CA PHE A 262 -5.22 -1.27 -4.15
C PHE A 262 -4.47 -1.42 -2.83
N PHE A 263 -5.15 -1.09 -1.74
CA PHE A 263 -4.71 -1.26 -0.36
C PHE A 263 -5.80 -2.02 0.38
N GLU A 264 -5.49 -3.22 0.85
CA GLU A 264 -6.47 -4.25 1.18
C GLU A 264 -6.28 -4.77 2.60
N ASN A 265 -7.40 -5.04 3.28
CA ASN A 265 -7.45 -5.55 4.65
C ASN A 265 -8.08 -6.96 4.65
N TYR A 266 -7.40 -7.94 4.06
CA TYR A 266 -8.00 -9.27 3.84
C TYR A 266 -7.11 -10.42 4.29
N TRP A 267 -7.65 -11.26 5.15
CA TRP A 267 -7.08 -12.51 5.67
C TRP A 267 -7.69 -13.72 4.97
N ASN A 268 -6.87 -14.63 4.48
CA ASN A 268 -7.33 -15.87 3.86
C ASN A 268 -8.03 -16.82 4.85
N ASN A 269 -7.56 -16.84 6.11
CA ASN A 269 -8.07 -17.74 7.16
C ASN A 269 -8.76 -17.00 8.33
N GLY A 270 -8.97 -15.69 8.19
CA GLY A 270 -9.51 -14.83 9.24
C GLY A 270 -8.51 -14.44 10.33
N SER A 271 -8.76 -13.30 10.98
CA SER A 271 -7.90 -12.81 12.08
C SER A 271 -7.90 -13.77 13.28
N VAL A 272 -6.76 -14.00 13.90
CA VAL A 272 -6.63 -14.97 15.01
C VAL A 272 -7.16 -14.44 16.36
N LYS A 273 -7.29 -13.13 16.47
CA LYS A 273 -7.81 -12.37 17.62
C LYS A 273 -8.42 -11.06 17.14
N ASP A 274 -9.08 -10.34 18.04
CA ASP A 274 -9.42 -8.95 17.79
C ASP A 274 -8.12 -8.14 17.75
N GLN A 275 -7.88 -7.39 16.68
CA GLN A 275 -6.64 -6.63 16.50
C GLN A 275 -6.77 -5.51 15.47
N GLU A 276 -5.87 -4.53 15.56
CA GLU A 276 -5.87 -3.35 14.71
C GLU A 276 -4.62 -3.23 13.83
N ARG A 277 -4.80 -2.59 12.68
CA ARG A 277 -3.73 -2.12 11.79
C ARG A 277 -4.00 -0.68 11.41
N TYR A 278 -2.94 0.05 11.09
CA TYR A 278 -3.01 1.46 10.74
C TYR A 278 -2.28 1.71 9.44
N PHE A 279 -2.88 2.55 8.59
CA PHE A 279 -2.27 3.07 7.38
C PHE A 279 -2.10 4.57 7.48
N ASP A 280 -1.02 5.05 6.88
CA ASP A 280 -0.77 6.47 6.69
C ASP A 280 0.05 6.70 5.40
N ASN A 281 0.13 7.95 4.96
CA ASN A 281 1.06 8.42 3.92
C ASN A 281 1.03 7.58 2.63
N ILE A 282 -0.16 7.44 2.03
CA ILE A 282 -0.30 6.77 0.74
C ILE A 282 0.19 7.71 -0.37
N VAL A 283 1.14 7.24 -1.17
CA VAL A 283 1.69 8.00 -2.30
C VAL A 283 1.77 7.12 -3.53
N ILE A 284 1.44 7.65 -4.70
CA ILE A 284 1.71 7.03 -6.00
C ILE A 284 2.51 8.04 -6.83
N SER A 285 3.61 7.60 -7.43
CA SER A 285 4.56 8.46 -8.13
C SER A 285 5.09 7.80 -9.40
N THR A 286 5.51 8.63 -10.35
CA THR A 286 6.27 8.23 -11.54
C THR A 286 7.79 8.24 -11.32
N LYS A 287 8.22 8.57 -10.09
CA LYS A 287 9.62 8.61 -9.67
C LYS A 287 9.77 7.95 -8.29
N PRO A 288 11.01 7.54 -7.90
CA PRO A 288 11.26 6.97 -6.58
C PRO A 288 10.68 7.80 -5.43
N ILE A 289 10.14 7.10 -4.43
CA ILE A 289 9.55 7.69 -3.22
C ILE A 289 10.44 7.30 -2.04
N PRO A 290 11.12 8.25 -1.38
CA PRO A 290 11.86 7.95 -0.16
C PRO A 290 10.91 7.72 1.03
N CYS A 291 11.32 6.86 1.96
CA CYS A 291 10.69 6.75 3.27
C CYS A 291 11.18 7.83 4.23
N GLY A 292 12.45 8.18 4.14
CA GLY A 292 13.01 9.35 4.80
C GLY A 292 12.27 10.62 4.40
N CYS A 293 12.01 11.45 5.39
CA CYS A 293 11.52 12.80 5.17
C CYS A 293 12.74 13.63 4.79
N GLY A 294 12.68 14.34 3.67
CA GLY A 294 13.83 15.11 3.19
C GLY A 294 14.36 16.03 4.28
N ASN A 295 15.67 15.98 4.53
CA ASN A 295 16.37 17.01 5.30
C ASN A 295 16.38 18.34 4.55
#